data_AF-A0A9J6GKF7-F1
#
_entry.id   AF-A0A9J6GKF7-F1
#
_cell.length_a   1.000
_cell.length_b   1.000
_cell.length_c   1.000
_cell.angle_alpha   90.00
_cell.angle_beta   90.00
_cell.angle_gamma   90.00
#
_symmetry.space_group_name_H-M   'P 1'
#
loop_
_entity.id
_entity.type
_entity.pdbx_description
1 polymer ?
#
loop_
_entity_poly.entity_id
_entity_poly.type
_entity_poly.pdbx_seq_one_letter_code
_entity_poly.pdbx_strand_id
1 'polypeptide(L)' 'MTRALFENWLREWDQELAKTRRKVCLLLDNCSAPHCLVSLKHIELCFFAPNATTTVQPLDQGIIRAFIQERPPKTPR' A
#
# COMPACT_ATOMS: atom_id res chain seq x y z
N MET A 1 -5.30 6.09 7.76
CA MET A 1 -6.34 6.14 6.70
C MET A 1 -7.57 5.39 7.22
N THR A 2 -8.77 5.93 7.07
CA THR A 2 -10.00 5.20 7.42
C THR A 2 -10.36 4.21 6.31
N ARG A 3 -11.10 3.15 6.64
CA ARG A 3 -11.57 2.17 5.64
C ARG A 3 -12.34 2.84 4.50
N ALA A 4 -13.30 3.71 4.81
CA ALA A 4 -14.12 4.38 3.81
C ALA A 4 -13.29 5.24 2.84
N LEU A 5 -12.28 5.95 3.35
CA LEU A 5 -11.40 6.75 2.52
C LEU A 5 -10.57 5.86 1.59
N PHE A 6 -10.08 4.73 2.09
CA PHE A 6 -9.32 3.78 1.28
C PHE A 6 -10.18 3.14 0.18
N GLU A 7 -11.41 2.74 0.51
CA GLU A 7 -12.35 2.18 -0.47
C GLU A 7 -12.69 3.18 -1.58
N ASN A 8 -12.93 4.46 -1.23
CA ASN A 8 -13.17 5.50 -2.23
C ASN A 8 -11.97 5.70 -3.15
N TRP A 9 -10.77 5.80 -2.56
CA TRP A 9 -9.53 5.95 -3.32
C TRP A 9 -9.30 4.77 -4.29
N LEU A 10 -9.56 3.53 -3.86
CA LEU A 10 -9.44 2.35 -4.74
C LEU A 10 -10.41 2.39 -5.92
N ARG A 11 -11.65 2.86 -5.70
CA ARG A 11 -12.66 2.96 -6.77
C ARG A 11 -12.27 4.00 -7.82
N GLU A 12 -11.80 5.16 -7.36
CA GLU A 12 -11.31 6.22 -8.25
C GLU A 12 -10.13 5.71 -9.09
N TRP A 13 -9.18 5.03 -8.45
CA TRP A 13 -8.02 4.50 -9.15
C TRP A 13 -8.39 3.39 -10.17
N ASP A 14 -9.31 2.48 -9.82
CA ASP A 14 -9.81 1.45 -10.75
C ASP A 14 -10.44 2.07 -12.00
N GLN A 15 -11.18 3.18 -11.85
CA GLN A 15 -11.74 3.93 -12.98
C GLN A 15 -10.66 4.57 -13.86
N GLU A 16 -9.61 5.14 -13.27
CA GLU A 16 -8.47 5.67 -14.03
C GLU A 16 -7.72 4.57 -14.80
N LEU A 17 -7.55 3.41 -14.19
CA LEU A 17 -6.97 2.24 -14.85
C LEU A 17 -7.84 1.72 -15.98
N ALA A 18 -9.17 1.80 -15.85
CA ALA A 18 -10.10 1.48 -16.93
C ALA A 18 -9.90 2.39 -18.14
N LYS A 19 -9.73 3.71 -17.94
CA LYS A 19 -9.48 4.69 -19.01
C LYS A 19 -8.19 4.38 -19.77
N THR A 20 -7.17 3.88 -19.06
CA THR A 20 -5.88 3.49 -19.64
C THR A 20 -5.81 2.02 -20.07
N ARG A 21 -6.90 1.26 -19.91
CA ARG A 21 -7.01 -0.19 -20.17
C ARG A 21 -5.91 -1.01 -19.48
N ARG A 22 -5.51 -0.62 -18.28
CA ARG A 22 -4.48 -1.31 -17.49
C ARG A 22 -5.12 -2.18 -16.42
N LYS A 23 -4.45 -3.26 -16.08
CA LYS A 23 -4.72 -4.05 -14.89
C LYS A 23 -3.47 -4.13 -14.03
N VAL A 24 -3.64 -4.04 -12.72
CA VAL A 24 -2.52 -4.00 -11.76
C VAL A 24 -2.81 -4.94 -10.59
N CYS A 25 -1.74 -5.45 -9.99
CA CYS A 25 -1.78 -6.13 -8.71
C CYS A 25 -1.26 -5.17 -7.64
N LEU A 26 -2.08 -4.88 -6.64
CA LEU A 26 -1.74 -4.03 -5.51
C LEU A 26 -1.39 -4.91 -4.30
N LEU A 27 -0.11 -4.91 -3.93
CA LEU A 27 0.38 -5.61 -2.76
C LEU A 27 0.17 -4.75 -1.51
N LEU A 28 -0.59 -5.27 -0.54
CA LEU A 28 -0.92 -4.58 0.70
C LEU A 28 -0.33 -5.29 1.91
N ASP A 29 0.16 -4.50 2.88
CA ASP A 29 0.48 -5.00 4.22
C ASP A 29 -0.78 -5.58 4.88
N ASN A 30 -0.60 -6.55 5.77
CA ASN A 30 -1.59 -7.03 6.71
C ASN A 30 -1.94 -5.96 7.77
N CYS A 31 -2.39 -4.81 7.30
CA CYS A 31 -2.98 -3.76 8.11
C CYS A 31 -4.41 -4.16 8.52
N SER A 32 -4.86 -3.75 9.70
CA SER A 32 -6.21 -4.00 10.28
C SER A 32 -7.40 -3.49 9.45
N ALA A 33 -7.17 -3.04 8.22
CA ALA A 33 -8.17 -2.74 7.21
C ALA A 33 -8.50 -3.90 6.23
N PRO A 34 -8.27 -5.22 6.52
CA PRO A 34 -8.25 -6.26 5.49
C PRO A 34 -9.65 -6.73 5.08
N HIS A 35 -10.69 -5.92 5.30
CA HIS A 35 -12.07 -6.26 4.96
C HIS A 35 -12.70 -5.27 3.98
N CYS A 36 -11.92 -4.69 3.07
CA CYS A 36 -12.47 -3.87 2.00
C CYS A 36 -13.25 -4.76 1.02
N LEU A 37 -14.57 -4.84 1.20
CA LEU A 37 -15.51 -5.54 0.32
C LEU A 37 -15.82 -4.70 -0.94
N VAL A 38 -14.79 -4.17 -1.58
CA VAL A 38 -14.93 -3.38 -2.81
C VAL A 38 -14.77 -4.31 -4.01
N SER A 39 -15.75 -4.27 -4.90
CA SER A 39 -15.64 -4.89 -6.22
C SER A 39 -14.81 -4.01 -7.14
N LEU A 40 -13.62 -4.50 -7.50
CA LEU A 40 -12.66 -3.86 -8.43
C LEU A 40 -12.54 -4.73 -9.70
N LYS A 41 -12.29 -4.11 -10.85
CA LYS A 41 -12.18 -4.82 -12.15
C LYS A 41 -10.78 -4.80 -12.75
N HIS A 42 -9.99 -3.79 -12.37
CA HIS A 42 -8.68 -3.49 -12.90
C HIS A 42 -7.59 -3.58 -11.83
N ILE A 43 -7.97 -3.56 -10.55
CA ILE A 43 -7.06 -3.75 -9.43
C ILE A 43 -7.34 -5.11 -8.77
N GLU A 44 -6.31 -5.94 -8.68
CA GLU A 44 -6.30 -7.14 -7.85
C GLU A 44 -5.58 -6.83 -6.54
N LEU A 45 -6.22 -7.09 -5.40
CA LEU A 45 -5.62 -6.88 -4.08
C LEU A 45 -4.97 -8.16 -3.58
N CYS A 46 -3.68 -8.10 -3.28
CA CYS A 46 -2.93 -9.20 -2.69
C CYS A 46 -2.39 -8.78 -1.33
N PHE A 47 -2.75 -9.53 -0.29
CA PHE A 47 -2.33 -9.23 1.08
C PHE A 47 -1.14 -10.10 1.46
N PHE A 48 -0.14 -9.50 2.10
CA PHE A 48 0.96 -10.26 2.68
C PHE A 48 0.50 -11.06 3.90
N ALA A 49 1.21 -12.15 4.17
CA ALA A 49 0.99 -12.93 5.39
C ALA A 49 1.27 -12.07 6.65
N PRO A 50 0.55 -12.32 7.76
CA PRO A 50 0.86 -11.71 9.04
C PRO A 50 2.35 -11.94 9.38
N ASN A 51 3.08 -10.87 9.70
CA ASN A 51 4.50 -10.88 10.08
C ASN A 51 5.54 -11.05 8.96
N ALA A 52 5.17 -11.00 7.67
CA ALA A 52 6.14 -11.09 6.55
C ALA A 52 6.74 -9.73 6.12
N THR A 53 6.34 -8.64 6.76
CA THR A 53 6.48 -7.29 6.19
C THR A 53 7.87 -6.70 6.28
N THR A 54 8.58 -6.88 7.38
CA THR A 54 9.92 -6.30 7.54
C THR A 54 10.99 -6.87 6.62
N THR A 55 10.75 -8.04 6.01
CA THR A 55 11.71 -8.71 5.11
C THR A 55 11.30 -8.68 3.63
N VAL A 56 10.01 -8.50 3.35
CA VAL A 56 9.46 -8.63 1.99
C VAL A 56 8.88 -7.32 1.45
N GLN A 57 8.43 -6.38 2.30
CA GLN A 57 7.89 -5.09 1.85
C GLN A 57 9.01 -4.19 1.32
N PRO A 58 9.03 -3.89 0.01
CA PRO A 58 10.02 -2.97 -0.56
C PRO A 58 9.85 -1.55 -0.02
N LEU A 59 8.64 -1.22 0.43
CA LEU A 59 8.33 0.08 1.04
C LEU A 59 9.09 0.26 2.34
N ASP A 60 9.03 -0.71 3.26
CA ASP A 60 9.75 -0.67 4.53
C ASP A 60 11.26 -0.76 4.33
N GLN A 61 11.72 -1.67 3.46
CA GLN A 61 13.14 -1.97 3.35
C GLN A 61 13.93 -1.02 2.44
N GLY A 62 13.28 -0.44 1.44
CA GLY A 62 13.90 0.48 0.47
C GLY A 62 13.49 1.93 0.73
N ILE A 63 12.25 2.26 0.39
CA ILE A 63 11.78 3.65 0.29
C ILE A 63 11.80 4.35 1.65
N ILE A 64 11.13 3.77 2.66
CA ILE A 64 11.07 4.36 4.01
C ILE A 64 12.49 4.47 4.60
N ARG A 65 13.30 3.42 4.45
CA ARG A 65 14.69 3.43 4.93
C ARG A 65 15.51 4.56 4.30
N ALA A 66 15.37 4.81 3.00
CA ALA A 66 16.07 5.89 2.30
C ALA A 66 15.70 7.26 2.91
N PHE A 67 14.40 7.54 3.11
CA PHE A 67 13.96 8.80 3.71
C PHE A 67 14.30 8.95 5.20
N ILE A 68 14.45 7.84 5.94
CA ILE A 68 14.90 7.86 7.34
C ILE A 68 16.41 8.12 7.43
N GLN A 69 17.22 7.57 6.51
CA GLN A 69 18.68 7.76 6.49
C GLN A 69 19.10 9.19 6.13
N GLU A 70 18.29 9.93 5.38
CA GLU A 70 18.56 11.34 5.05
C GLU A 70 18.28 12.31 6.22
N ARG A 71 17.74 11.84 7.35
CA ARG A 71 17.62 12.71 8.52
C ARG A 71 19.00 12.97 9.13
N PRO A 72 19.32 14.23 9.50
CA PRO A 72 20.56 14.52 10.21
C PRO A 72 20.63 13.70 11.50
N PRO A 73 21.83 13.28 11.93
CA PRO A 73 21.99 12.52 13.16
C PRO A 73 21.35 13.29 14.30
N LYS A 74 20.46 12.62 15.03
CA LYS A 74 19.89 13.19 16.26
C LYS A 74 21.06 13.49 17.20
N THR A 75 21.20 14.74 17.62
CA THR A 75 22.15 15.11 18.66
C THR A 75 21.93 14.21 19.88
N PRO A 76 23.00 13.64 20.45
CA PRO A 76 22.88 12.87 21.69
C PRO A 76 22.27 13.77 22.76
N ARG A 77 21.31 13.23 23.50
CA ARG A 77 20.71 13.89 24.67
C ARG A 77 21.73 14.01 25.79
#